data_AF-A0AAW8GB07-F1
#
_entry.id   AF-A0AAW8GB07-F1
#
_cell.length_a   1.000
_cell.length_b   1.000
_cell.length_c   1.000
_cell.angle_alpha   90.00
_cell.angle_beta   90.00
_cell.angle_gamma   90.00
#
_symmetry.space_group_name_H-M   'P 1'
#
loop_
_entity.id
_entity.type
_entity.pdbx_description
1 polymer ?
#
loop_
_entity_poly.entity_id
_entity_poly.type
_entity_poly.pdbx_seq_one_letter_code
_entity_poly.pdbx_strand_id
1 'polypeptide(L)'
;MSATEAALSAPRVVLLARPGAAREQLRGALLGAGARIALEDDPNSLDADTLAASGPQVVLVALEPAIEDALARLEAVLADPALTVIYDEAALASAREGWDAQRWARHLRAKLHGHRDVLPPGAEIEPPQAPEPGRPPAPEQLHEGARLELHLDEAAGQSAALPVDPGLNVPTDALEASVDQIEGVDTQTASPSPVSWSLADVPDPQPGDRDPATLPPLELEDEAAGAQPADAFVIDLDNWTPPETPTRQALVDTPVLAPLEPAEPAAEAPPVAIEAPPPPPRPSFGTLSLVEDFQVTVPEKRAPAEPPPLPPGFGDLNLELEALDPAHGVAADPQPKGEIVPGAVLLFAGIGGPDAVRRVLAELPDTLEQPVLVHLRLDGGRYDNLVRQIERVSPLPVSIPVAGMVARAGVVYVVPDDLSARATAGKVEFVAEAVDVTALLGGLPPYRTAVLLLSGADPAHAEPALMLAARGGLIGGQSLQGCYDWAASRALEAGGGDIAAPEELARRVAQHLGI
;
A
#
# COMPACT_ATOMS: atom_id res chain seq x y z
N MET A 1 -20.19 31.25 -14.26
CA MET A 1 -19.23 31.03 -15.36
C MET A 1 -17.99 30.43 -14.73
N SER A 2 -17.85 29.12 -14.88
CA SER A 2 -16.78 28.31 -14.33
C SER A 2 -15.43 28.80 -14.84
N ALA A 3 -14.44 28.88 -13.94
CA ALA A 3 -13.06 29.01 -14.33
C ALA A 3 -12.72 27.81 -15.20
N THR A 4 -12.59 28.08 -16.49
CA THR A 4 -12.23 27.15 -17.53
C THR A 4 -10.93 26.49 -17.14
N GLU A 5 -10.99 25.18 -16.94
CA GLU A 5 -9.91 24.22 -17.05
C GLU A 5 -8.96 24.72 -18.15
N ALA A 6 -7.83 25.29 -17.75
CA ALA A 6 -6.84 25.77 -18.69
C ALA A 6 -6.43 24.55 -19.51
N ALA A 7 -6.80 24.53 -20.79
CA ALA A 7 -6.45 23.47 -21.71
C ALA A 7 -4.92 23.35 -21.74
N LEU A 8 -4.38 22.42 -20.94
CA LEU A 8 -2.95 22.11 -20.88
C LEU A 8 -2.56 21.61 -22.26
N SER A 9 -1.90 22.47 -23.04
CA SER A 9 -1.36 22.08 -24.33
C SER A 9 -0.40 20.91 -24.11
N ALA A 10 -0.70 19.77 -24.73
CA ALA A 10 0.15 18.57 -24.64
C ALA A 10 1.61 18.93 -24.98
N PRO A 11 2.58 18.64 -24.09
CA PRO A 11 3.96 19.01 -24.30
C PRO A 11 4.49 18.31 -25.55
N ARG A 12 5.21 19.04 -26.40
CA ARG A 12 5.86 18.50 -27.60
C ARG A 12 7.19 17.88 -27.20
N VAL A 13 7.30 16.56 -27.33
CA VAL A 13 8.45 15.80 -26.86
C VAL A 13 9.19 15.16 -28.04
N VAL A 14 10.51 15.19 -28.01
CA VAL A 14 11.36 14.38 -28.88
C VAL A 14 11.93 13.23 -28.06
N LEU A 15 11.83 12.00 -28.57
CA LEU A 15 12.43 10.81 -27.95
C LEU A 15 13.68 10.40 -28.76
N LEU A 16 14.85 10.53 -28.13
CA LEU A 16 16.13 10.11 -28.67
C LEU A 16 16.51 8.76 -28.06
N ALA A 17 16.31 7.69 -28.81
CA ALA A 17 16.59 6.33 -28.37
C ALA A 17 16.87 5.40 -29.55
N ARG A 18 17.83 4.49 -29.39
CA ARG A 18 18.07 3.42 -30.37
C ARG A 18 16.85 2.48 -30.47
N PRO A 19 16.61 1.85 -31.63
CA PRO A 19 15.54 0.85 -31.77
C PRO A 19 15.70 -0.28 -30.74
N GLY A 20 14.65 -0.58 -29.98
CA GLY A 20 14.66 -1.64 -28.97
C GLY A 20 13.61 -1.45 -27.86
N ALA A 21 13.61 -2.36 -26.89
CA ALA A 21 12.63 -2.39 -25.80
C ALA A 21 12.61 -1.09 -24.98
N ALA A 22 13.78 -0.49 -24.72
CA ALA A 22 13.87 0.79 -24.01
C ALA A 22 13.07 1.89 -24.70
N ARG A 23 13.23 2.02 -26.03
CA ARG A 23 12.50 3.01 -26.84
C ARG A 23 11.00 2.77 -26.81
N GLU A 24 10.57 1.52 -26.91
CA GLU A 24 9.15 1.15 -26.85
C GLU A 24 8.52 1.50 -25.49
N GLN A 25 9.22 1.21 -24.39
CA GLN A 25 8.79 1.51 -23.02
C GLN A 25 8.68 3.03 -22.79
N LEU A 26 9.71 3.79 -23.17
CA LEU A 26 9.72 5.25 -23.05
C LEU A 26 8.62 5.89 -23.90
N ARG A 27 8.41 5.40 -25.13
CA ARG A 27 7.32 5.84 -26.00
C ARG A 27 5.95 5.58 -25.36
N GLY A 28 5.73 4.38 -24.82
CA GLY A 28 4.48 4.03 -24.14
C GLY A 28 4.18 4.95 -22.95
N ALA A 29 5.20 5.24 -22.14
CA ALA A 29 5.06 6.14 -21.00
C ALA A 29 4.82 7.61 -21.40
N LEU A 30 5.46 8.11 -22.45
CA LEU A 30 5.21 9.44 -22.99
C LEU A 30 3.75 9.59 -23.46
N LEU A 31 3.24 8.60 -24.20
CA LEU A 31 1.84 8.58 -24.64
C LEU A 31 0.89 8.51 -23.43
N GLY A 32 1.18 7.67 -22.44
CA GLY A 32 0.41 7.59 -21.20
C GLY A 32 0.44 8.87 -20.35
N ALA A 33 1.50 9.66 -20.44
CA ALA A 33 1.63 10.97 -19.79
C ALA A 33 0.92 12.11 -20.56
N GLY A 34 0.33 11.82 -21.71
CA GLY A 34 -0.35 12.80 -22.56
C GLY A 34 0.61 13.70 -23.35
N ALA A 35 1.86 13.28 -23.58
CA ALA A 35 2.81 13.99 -24.42
C ALA A 35 2.50 13.79 -25.91
N ARG A 36 2.81 14.80 -26.73
CA ARG A 36 2.80 14.69 -28.19
C ARG A 36 4.22 14.45 -28.68
N ILE A 37 4.50 13.24 -29.16
CA ILE A 37 5.81 12.89 -29.72
C ILE A 37 5.95 13.56 -31.10
N ALA A 38 6.87 14.51 -31.23
CA ALA A 38 7.14 15.26 -32.46
C ALA A 38 8.15 14.56 -33.37
N LEU A 39 9.12 13.88 -32.76
CA LEU A 39 10.15 13.10 -33.44
C LEU A 39 10.58 11.95 -32.51
N GLU A 40 10.86 10.80 -33.12
CA GLU A 40 11.35 9.60 -32.43
C GLU A 40 12.46 9.00 -33.30
N ASP A 41 13.72 9.08 -32.88
CA ASP A 41 14.83 8.65 -33.74
C ASP A 41 16.05 8.16 -32.96
N ASP A 42 16.95 7.45 -33.65
CA ASP A 42 18.26 7.04 -33.14
C ASP A 42 19.19 8.27 -33.13
N PRO A 43 19.76 8.66 -31.98
CA PRO A 43 20.69 9.78 -31.89
C PRO A 43 21.88 9.63 -32.85
N ASN A 44 22.31 8.41 -33.18
CA ASN A 44 23.45 8.17 -34.05
C ASN A 44 23.20 8.58 -35.52
N SER A 45 21.95 8.50 -35.99
CA SER A 45 21.56 8.89 -37.35
C SER A 45 20.95 10.29 -37.44
N LEU A 46 20.60 10.90 -36.31
CA LEU A 46 19.95 12.21 -36.26
C LEU A 46 20.97 13.36 -36.33
N ASP A 47 20.65 14.39 -37.12
CA ASP A 47 21.37 15.66 -37.17
C ASP A 47 20.72 16.75 -36.30
N ALA A 48 21.53 17.73 -35.89
CA ALA A 48 21.11 18.81 -35.00
C ALA A 48 20.05 19.73 -35.62
N ASP A 49 20.10 19.96 -36.94
CA ASP A 49 19.14 20.83 -37.64
C ASP A 49 17.76 20.18 -37.68
N THR A 50 17.68 18.87 -37.91
CA THR A 50 16.43 18.09 -37.85
C THR A 50 15.85 18.09 -36.44
N LEU A 51 16.67 17.94 -35.40
CA LEU A 51 16.24 18.03 -34.01
C LEU A 51 15.63 19.41 -33.71
N ALA A 52 16.33 20.48 -34.09
CA ALA A 52 15.85 21.85 -33.88
C ALA A 52 14.58 22.16 -34.68
N ALA A 53 14.50 21.71 -35.94
CA ALA A 53 13.33 21.91 -36.81
C ALA A 53 12.06 21.22 -36.29
N SER A 54 12.19 20.17 -35.46
CA SER A 54 11.05 19.49 -34.84
C SER A 54 10.33 20.33 -33.79
N GLY A 55 10.95 21.42 -33.31
CA GLY A 55 10.42 22.35 -32.32
C GLY A 55 9.99 21.68 -31.00
N PRO A 56 10.90 20.95 -30.32
CA PRO A 56 10.61 20.33 -29.04
C PRO A 56 10.42 21.38 -27.94
N GLN A 57 9.60 21.03 -26.94
CA GLN A 57 9.62 21.66 -25.62
C GLN A 57 10.44 20.82 -24.63
N VAL A 58 10.40 19.50 -24.82
CA VAL A 58 11.14 18.53 -24.01
C VAL A 58 11.88 17.55 -24.92
N VAL A 59 13.10 17.18 -24.54
CA VAL A 59 13.86 16.09 -25.18
C VAL A 59 14.09 15.00 -24.14
N LEU A 60 13.60 13.79 -24.40
CA LEU A 60 13.85 12.60 -23.59
C LEU A 60 14.93 11.76 -24.26
N VAL A 61 16.02 11.51 -23.54
CA VAL A 61 17.20 10.79 -24.05
C VAL A 61 17.36 9.47 -23.29
N ALA A 62 17.39 8.36 -24.03
CA ALA A 62 17.74 7.05 -23.49
C ALA A 62 19.28 6.88 -23.48
N LEU A 63 19.91 7.06 -22.32
CA LEU A 63 21.36 6.97 -22.14
C LEU A 63 21.86 5.54 -22.31
N GLU A 64 22.86 5.36 -23.15
CA GLU A 64 23.65 4.14 -23.31
C GLU A 64 25.03 4.48 -23.90
N PRO A 65 26.06 3.65 -23.68
CA PRO A 65 27.42 3.94 -24.18
C PRO A 65 27.49 4.14 -25.70
N ALA A 66 26.60 3.50 -26.45
CA ALA A 66 26.58 3.53 -27.91
C ALA A 66 26.10 4.88 -28.51
N ILE A 67 25.65 5.83 -27.69
CA ILE A 67 25.13 7.13 -28.17
C ILE A 67 25.93 8.33 -27.67
N GLU A 68 27.00 8.14 -26.89
CA GLU A 68 27.79 9.23 -26.30
C GLU A 68 28.34 10.20 -27.35
N ASP A 69 28.94 9.66 -28.42
CA ASP A 69 29.46 10.45 -29.55
C ASP A 69 28.35 11.25 -30.25
N ALA A 70 27.12 10.72 -30.28
CA ALA A 70 25.98 11.41 -30.86
C ALA A 70 25.48 12.55 -29.97
N LEU A 71 25.46 12.36 -28.66
CA LEU A 71 25.07 13.40 -27.71
C LEU A 71 26.04 14.60 -27.76
N ALA A 72 27.34 14.34 -27.88
CA ALA A 72 28.33 15.40 -28.08
C ALA A 72 28.07 16.23 -29.35
N ARG A 73 27.58 15.61 -30.43
CA ARG A 73 27.19 16.34 -31.66
C ARG A 73 25.91 17.15 -31.50
N LEU A 74 24.96 16.66 -30.70
CA LEU A 74 23.66 17.31 -30.47
C LEU A 74 23.68 18.34 -29.33
N GLU A 75 24.79 18.43 -28.57
CA GLU A 75 24.95 19.29 -27.39
C GLU A 75 24.58 20.75 -27.64
N ALA A 76 24.94 21.29 -28.81
CA ALA A 76 24.63 22.68 -29.18
C ALA A 76 23.12 22.99 -29.16
N VAL A 77 22.27 21.99 -29.45
CA VAL A 77 20.80 22.13 -29.39
C VAL A 77 20.31 21.79 -27.99
N LEU A 78 20.83 20.74 -27.36
CA LEU A 78 20.41 20.29 -26.03
C LEU A 78 20.74 21.29 -24.92
N ALA A 79 21.75 22.15 -25.12
CA ALA A 79 22.14 23.20 -24.18
C ALA A 79 21.23 24.44 -24.19
N ASP A 80 20.20 24.49 -25.06
CA ASP A 80 19.24 25.59 -25.07
C ASP A 80 18.45 25.64 -23.75
N PRO A 81 18.52 26.74 -22.97
CA PRO A 81 17.79 26.85 -21.70
C PRO A 81 16.26 26.86 -21.85
N ALA A 82 15.73 27.05 -23.07
CA ALA A 82 14.30 26.93 -23.34
C ALA A 82 13.83 25.47 -23.44
N LEU A 83 14.75 24.51 -23.61
CA LEU A 83 14.44 23.09 -23.68
C LEU A 83 14.57 22.42 -22.31
N THR A 84 13.60 21.59 -21.98
CA THR A 84 13.75 20.66 -20.85
C THR A 84 14.35 19.36 -21.37
N VAL A 85 15.56 19.02 -20.95
CA VAL A 85 16.19 17.74 -21.32
C VAL A 85 16.05 16.76 -20.15
N ILE A 86 15.51 15.58 -20.43
CA ILE A 86 15.33 14.49 -19.47
C ILE A 86 16.19 13.32 -19.94
N TYR A 87 17.03 12.80 -19.04
CA TYR A 87 17.84 11.62 -19.28
C TYR A 87 17.28 10.42 -18.51
N ASP A 88 17.23 9.25 -19.15
CA ASP A 88 16.88 7.97 -18.53
C ASP A 88 17.80 6.88 -19.09
N GLU A 89 18.25 5.93 -18.28
CA GLU A 89 19.12 4.85 -18.76
C GLU A 89 18.35 3.85 -19.61
N ALA A 90 18.87 3.51 -20.79
CA ALA A 90 18.21 2.58 -21.72
C ALA A 90 18.01 1.19 -21.09
N ALA A 91 19.02 0.69 -20.37
CA ALA A 91 18.94 -0.60 -19.68
C ALA A 91 17.83 -0.60 -18.62
N LEU A 92 17.78 0.43 -17.76
CA LEU A 92 16.74 0.58 -16.75
C LEU A 92 15.36 0.76 -17.38
N ALA A 93 15.24 1.55 -18.44
CA ALA A 93 13.98 1.74 -19.15
C ALA A 93 13.45 0.43 -19.74
N SER A 94 14.33 -0.42 -20.30
CA SER A 94 13.94 -1.72 -20.86
C SER A 94 13.53 -2.75 -19.81
N ALA A 95 14.19 -2.76 -18.65
CA ALA A 95 13.90 -3.69 -17.55
C ALA A 95 12.73 -3.23 -16.65
N ARG A 96 12.13 -2.07 -16.94
CA ARG A 96 11.13 -1.46 -16.08
C ARG A 96 9.76 -2.10 -16.26
N GLU A 97 9.25 -2.72 -15.19
CA GLU A 97 7.95 -3.37 -15.18
C GLU A 97 7.11 -3.00 -13.94
N GLY A 98 5.82 -3.35 -14.00
CA GLY A 98 4.89 -3.26 -12.88
C GLY A 98 4.88 -1.90 -12.18
N TRP A 99 5.12 -1.93 -10.87
CA TRP A 99 5.06 -0.74 -10.01
C TRP A 99 6.11 0.30 -10.38
N ASP A 100 7.33 -0.10 -10.76
CA ASP A 100 8.39 0.84 -11.11
C ASP A 100 8.05 1.60 -12.39
N ALA A 101 7.42 0.92 -13.36
CA ALA A 101 6.94 1.53 -14.60
C ALA A 101 5.85 2.57 -14.33
N GLN A 102 4.86 2.24 -13.50
CA GLN A 102 3.76 3.17 -13.16
C GLN A 102 4.25 4.36 -12.34
N ARG A 103 5.12 4.13 -11.34
CA ARG A 103 5.74 5.18 -10.55
C ARG A 103 6.52 6.13 -11.46
N TRP A 104 7.35 5.59 -12.34
CA TRP A 104 8.16 6.37 -13.24
C TRP A 104 7.31 7.16 -14.23
N ALA A 105 6.26 6.57 -14.82
CA ALA A 105 5.33 7.26 -15.71
C ALA A 105 4.65 8.47 -15.03
N ARG A 106 4.29 8.34 -13.76
CA ARG A 106 3.72 9.44 -12.97
C ARG A 106 4.73 10.56 -12.70
N HIS A 107 5.97 10.21 -12.38
CA HIS A 107 7.05 11.19 -12.24
C HIS A 107 7.41 11.85 -13.57
N LEU A 108 7.38 11.11 -14.68
CA LEU A 108 7.57 11.64 -16.01
C LEU A 108 6.49 12.65 -16.34
N ARG A 109 5.21 12.33 -16.09
CA ARG A 109 4.08 13.26 -16.24
C ARG A 109 4.31 14.54 -15.44
N ALA A 110 4.68 14.43 -14.17
CA ALA A 110 4.97 15.59 -13.32
C ALA A 110 6.09 16.48 -13.90
N LYS A 111 7.19 15.87 -14.39
CA LYS A 111 8.28 16.59 -15.06
C LYS A 111 7.84 17.26 -16.38
N LEU A 112 7.06 16.56 -17.20
CA LEU A 112 6.59 17.06 -18.49
C LEU A 112 5.66 18.27 -18.36
N HIS A 113 4.84 18.29 -17.31
CA HIS A 113 3.87 19.35 -17.05
C HIS A 113 4.35 20.39 -16.01
N GLY A 114 5.58 20.25 -15.51
CA GLY A 114 6.19 21.22 -14.58
C GLY A 114 5.56 21.27 -13.19
N HIS A 115 4.83 20.21 -12.77
CA HIS A 115 4.25 20.12 -11.43
C HIS A 115 4.98 19.09 -10.56
N ARG A 116 4.75 19.16 -9.25
CA ARG A 116 5.35 18.24 -8.25
C ARG A 116 4.40 17.15 -7.78
N ASP A 117 3.17 17.15 -8.27
CA ASP A 117 2.21 16.11 -7.91
C ASP A 117 2.56 14.78 -8.58
N VAL A 118 2.90 13.82 -7.74
CA VAL A 118 3.24 12.43 -8.10
C VAL A 118 2.42 11.46 -7.25
N LEU A 119 1.19 11.84 -6.87
CA LEU A 119 0.29 10.97 -6.15
C LEU A 119 -0.64 10.23 -7.12
N PRO A 120 -1.01 8.96 -6.82
CA PRO A 120 -2.03 8.28 -7.60
C PRO A 120 -3.38 9.00 -7.46
N PRO A 121 -4.26 8.93 -8.48
CA PRO A 121 -5.60 9.49 -8.37
C PRO A 121 -6.32 8.90 -7.15
N GLY A 122 -6.87 9.77 -6.29
CA GLY A 122 -7.49 9.39 -5.02
C GLY A 122 -6.62 9.56 -3.77
N ALA A 123 -5.34 9.94 -3.91
CA ALA A 123 -4.47 10.33 -2.80
C ALA A 123 -4.43 11.86 -2.57
N GLU A 124 -5.41 12.58 -3.12
CA GLU A 124 -5.74 13.95 -2.70
C GLU A 124 -5.81 13.98 -1.17
N ILE A 125 -5.23 14.99 -0.52
CA ILE A 125 -5.31 15.13 0.94
C ILE A 125 -6.78 15.26 1.30
N GLU A 126 -7.36 14.18 1.81
CA GLU A 126 -8.70 14.19 2.35
C GLU A 126 -8.69 15.23 3.48
N PRO A 127 -9.54 16.27 3.41
CA PRO A 127 -9.59 17.26 4.48
C PRO A 127 -9.81 16.51 5.79
N PRO A 128 -9.13 16.90 6.89
CA PRO A 128 -9.14 16.14 8.12
C PRO A 128 -10.58 15.87 8.54
N GLN A 129 -11.00 14.60 8.45
CA GLN A 129 -12.28 14.10 8.95
C GLN A 129 -12.21 14.01 10.49
N ALA A 130 -11.70 15.06 11.13
CA ALA A 130 -11.78 15.16 12.57
C ALA A 130 -13.28 15.23 12.92
N PRO A 131 -13.82 14.28 13.70
CA PRO A 131 -15.19 14.40 14.18
C PRO A 131 -15.26 15.67 15.02
N GLU A 132 -16.03 16.66 14.56
CA GLU A 132 -16.28 17.85 15.37
C GLU A 132 -17.02 17.42 16.64
N PRO A 133 -16.60 17.86 17.84
CA PRO A 133 -17.31 17.57 19.07
C PRO A 133 -18.77 18.05 18.99
N GLY A 134 -19.70 17.11 18.82
CA GLY A 134 -21.11 17.39 18.66
C GLY A 134 -21.91 16.17 18.21
N ARG A 135 -23.23 16.19 18.40
CA ARG A 135 -24.11 15.18 17.79
C ARG A 135 -24.14 15.46 16.28
N PRO A 136 -23.84 14.48 15.41
CA PRO A 136 -23.96 14.69 13.97
C PRO A 136 -25.39 15.13 13.64
N PRO A 137 -25.58 16.00 12.62
CA PRO A 137 -26.90 16.42 12.22
C PRO A 137 -27.74 15.20 11.87
N ALA A 138 -28.95 15.13 12.44
CA ALA A 138 -29.86 14.04 12.16
C ALA A 138 -30.31 14.09 10.68
N PRO A 139 -30.64 12.96 10.05
CA PRO A 139 -31.10 12.92 8.66
C PRO A 139 -32.25 13.90 8.39
N GLU A 140 -33.12 14.17 9.36
CA GLU A 140 -34.22 15.11 9.25
C GLU A 140 -33.75 16.56 9.13
N GLN A 141 -32.63 16.91 9.78
CA GLN A 141 -32.03 18.24 9.74
C GLN A 141 -31.29 18.48 8.42
N LEU A 142 -30.72 17.42 7.83
CA LEU A 142 -30.07 17.49 6.52
C LEU A 142 -31.07 17.71 5.38
N HIS A 143 -32.30 17.23 5.55
CA HIS A 143 -33.37 17.29 4.54
C HIS A 143 -34.47 18.30 4.88
N GLU A 144 -34.26 19.22 5.84
CA GLU A 144 -35.28 20.19 6.29
C GLU A 144 -35.82 21.08 5.15
N GLY A 145 -35.00 21.33 4.12
CA GLY A 145 -35.38 22.05 2.90
C GLY A 145 -35.81 21.15 1.72
N ALA A 146 -35.69 19.83 1.84
CA ALA A 146 -36.03 18.90 0.78
C ALA A 146 -37.54 18.65 0.77
N ARG A 147 -38.26 19.38 -0.09
CA ARG A 147 -39.70 19.18 -0.29
C ARG A 147 -39.93 17.90 -1.08
N LEU A 148 -40.29 16.82 -0.36
CA LEU A 148 -40.69 15.56 -0.96
C LEU A 148 -41.87 15.75 -1.93
N GLU A 149 -42.74 16.74 -1.69
CA GLU A 149 -43.91 17.06 -2.52
C GLU A 149 -43.57 17.26 -4.01
N LEU A 150 -42.41 17.85 -4.31
CA LEU A 150 -41.98 18.09 -5.69
C LEU A 150 -41.68 16.79 -6.47
N HIS A 151 -41.32 15.74 -5.73
CA HIS A 151 -40.93 14.44 -6.29
C HIS A 151 -42.07 13.42 -6.22
N LEU A 152 -43.13 13.70 -5.43
CA LEU A 152 -44.30 12.82 -5.33
C LEU A 152 -45.12 12.79 -6.62
N ASP A 153 -45.31 13.93 -7.28
CA ASP A 153 -46.03 13.99 -8.57
C ASP A 153 -45.24 13.27 -9.67
N GLU A 154 -43.92 13.43 -9.69
CA GLU A 154 -43.05 12.72 -10.64
C GLU A 154 -43.04 11.22 -10.38
N ALA A 155 -42.90 10.80 -9.11
CA ALA A 155 -42.93 9.39 -8.73
C ALA A 155 -44.28 8.73 -9.02
N ALA A 156 -45.40 9.44 -8.82
CA ALA A 156 -46.73 8.97 -9.17
C ALA A 156 -46.89 8.80 -10.70
N GLY A 157 -46.31 9.72 -11.49
CA GLY A 157 -46.28 9.61 -12.95
C GLY A 157 -45.43 8.44 -13.44
N GLN A 158 -44.30 8.14 -12.78
CA GLN A 158 -43.38 7.08 -13.18
C GLN A 158 -43.73 5.70 -12.64
N SER A 159 -44.50 5.61 -11.55
CA SER A 159 -44.88 4.33 -10.92
C SER A 159 -45.61 3.40 -11.88
N ALA A 160 -46.41 3.94 -12.79
CA ALA A 160 -47.14 3.19 -13.80
C ALA A 160 -46.24 2.52 -14.85
N ALA A 161 -45.00 3.00 -15.02
CA ALA A 161 -44.03 2.46 -15.97
C ALA A 161 -43.12 1.39 -15.34
N LEU A 162 -43.17 1.22 -14.01
CA LEU A 162 -42.38 0.21 -13.32
C LEU A 162 -43.01 -1.18 -13.51
N PRO A 163 -42.22 -2.22 -13.82
CA PRO A 163 -42.72 -3.59 -13.89
C PRO A 163 -43.34 -4.00 -12.55
N VAL A 164 -44.60 -4.40 -12.56
CA VAL A 164 -45.29 -4.93 -11.38
C VAL A 164 -45.28 -6.45 -11.44
N ASP A 165 -44.82 -7.09 -10.36
CA ASP A 165 -44.82 -8.55 -10.24
C ASP A 165 -46.29 -9.04 -10.14
N PRO A 166 -46.75 -9.96 -11.02
CA PRO A 166 -48.12 -10.45 -11.02
C PRO A 166 -48.35 -11.40 -9.85
N GLY A 167 -48.49 -10.85 -8.64
CA GLY A 167 -48.74 -11.56 -7.39
C GLY A 167 -48.87 -10.65 -6.17
N LEU A 168 -48.40 -9.39 -6.26
CA LEU A 168 -48.44 -8.41 -5.17
C LEU A 168 -49.47 -7.29 -5.36
N ASN A 169 -50.25 -7.32 -6.44
CA ASN A 169 -51.28 -6.32 -6.69
C ASN A 169 -52.53 -6.60 -5.83
N VAL A 170 -52.49 -6.20 -4.56
CA VAL A 170 -53.67 -6.18 -3.70
C VAL A 170 -54.46 -4.91 -4.05
N PRO A 171 -55.73 -5.00 -4.49
CA PRO A 171 -56.52 -3.80 -4.77
C PRO A 171 -56.66 -2.97 -3.48
N THR A 172 -56.46 -1.66 -3.60
CA THR A 172 -56.42 -0.69 -2.49
C THR A 172 -57.67 -0.71 -1.61
N ASP A 173 -58.82 -1.13 -2.15
CA ASP A 173 -60.07 -1.34 -1.41
C ASP A 173 -59.97 -2.42 -0.30
N ALA A 174 -59.03 -3.36 -0.42
CA ALA A 174 -58.80 -4.38 0.62
C ALA A 174 -57.96 -3.85 1.80
N LEU A 175 -57.22 -2.75 1.61
CA LEU A 175 -56.41 -2.15 2.66
C LEU A 175 -57.22 -1.22 3.57
N GLU A 176 -58.26 -0.53 3.05
CA GLU A 176 -59.15 0.28 3.90
C GLU A 176 -60.03 -0.59 4.82
N ALA A 177 -60.42 -1.79 4.37
CA ALA A 177 -61.19 -2.73 5.19
C ALA A 177 -60.39 -3.35 6.36
N SER A 178 -59.07 -3.20 6.40
CA SER A 178 -58.20 -3.72 7.46
C SER A 178 -57.79 -2.68 8.51
N VAL A 179 -58.11 -1.38 8.31
CA VAL A 179 -57.84 -0.31 9.28
C VAL A 179 -58.91 -0.25 10.38
N ASP A 180 -60.15 -0.66 10.10
CA ASP A 180 -61.25 -0.72 11.09
C ASP A 180 -61.13 -1.89 12.11
N GLN A 181 -60.10 -2.74 12.01
CA GLN A 181 -59.85 -3.85 12.95
C GLN A 181 -58.66 -3.62 13.89
N ILE A 182 -58.13 -2.40 13.95
CA ILE A 182 -57.05 -2.02 14.89
C ILE A 182 -57.56 -1.00 15.91
N GLU A 183 -58.80 -1.15 16.39
CA GLU A 183 -59.18 -0.60 17.69
C GLU A 183 -58.95 -1.66 18.77
N GLY A 184 -57.81 -1.50 19.44
CA GLY A 184 -57.49 -2.18 20.69
C GLY A 184 -56.46 -3.30 20.53
N VAL A 185 -55.18 -2.96 20.68
CA VAL A 185 -54.23 -3.72 21.51
C VAL A 185 -52.96 -2.88 21.69
N ASP A 186 -52.51 -2.85 22.93
CA ASP A 186 -51.41 -2.05 23.45
C ASP A 186 -50.07 -2.22 22.71
N THR A 187 -49.32 -1.13 22.72
CA THR A 187 -47.93 -1.03 22.29
C THR A 187 -47.03 -1.92 23.15
N GLN A 188 -46.54 -3.02 22.58
CA GLN A 188 -45.29 -3.64 23.03
C GLN A 188 -44.64 -4.46 21.92
N THR A 189 -43.51 -3.95 21.47
CA THR A 189 -42.33 -4.62 20.93
C THR A 189 -42.53 -6.01 20.29
N ALA A 190 -42.50 -6.06 18.95
CA ALA A 190 -42.25 -7.31 18.22
C ALA A 190 -41.22 -7.08 17.11
N SER A 191 -40.06 -7.72 17.27
CA SER A 191 -39.03 -7.89 16.24
C SER A 191 -39.60 -8.52 14.97
N PRO A 192 -39.18 -8.11 13.76
CA PRO A 192 -39.53 -8.86 12.56
C PRO A 192 -38.73 -10.17 12.50
N SER A 193 -39.45 -11.30 12.48
CA SER A 193 -38.89 -12.62 12.17
C SER A 193 -38.43 -12.67 10.71
N PRO A 194 -37.30 -13.31 10.38
CA PRO A 194 -36.86 -13.44 9.01
C PRO A 194 -37.72 -14.44 8.23
N VAL A 195 -38.14 -14.03 7.03
CA VAL A 195 -38.87 -14.84 6.07
C VAL A 195 -37.93 -15.94 5.53
N SER A 196 -38.36 -17.20 5.63
CA SER A 196 -37.65 -18.37 5.13
C SER A 196 -38.07 -18.65 3.68
N TRP A 197 -37.14 -18.57 2.73
CA TRP A 197 -37.37 -18.97 1.34
C TRP A 197 -37.23 -20.50 1.23
N SER A 198 -38.35 -21.20 1.05
CA SER A 198 -38.36 -22.65 0.81
C SER A 198 -38.47 -22.91 -0.69
N LEU A 199 -37.42 -23.48 -1.28
CA LEU A 199 -37.47 -24.00 -2.65
C LEU A 199 -38.10 -25.41 -2.60
N ALA A 200 -39.40 -25.49 -2.80
CA ALA A 200 -40.11 -26.74 -3.00
C ALA A 200 -41.05 -26.58 -4.19
N ASP A 201 -40.62 -27.08 -5.35
CA ASP A 201 -41.30 -28.09 -6.17
C ASP A 201 -40.70 -28.05 -7.59
N VAL A 202 -39.75 -28.94 -7.88
CA VAL A 202 -39.32 -29.22 -9.26
C VAL A 202 -39.63 -30.69 -9.51
N PRO A 203 -40.59 -31.01 -10.40
CA PRO A 203 -40.96 -32.40 -10.64
C PRO A 203 -39.88 -33.16 -11.42
N ASP A 204 -39.61 -34.38 -10.95
CA ASP A 204 -38.62 -35.34 -11.46
C ASP A 204 -38.98 -35.88 -12.87
N PRO A 205 -38.07 -35.87 -13.86
CA PRO A 205 -38.36 -36.42 -15.19
C PRO A 205 -38.17 -37.95 -15.25
N GLN A 206 -39.18 -38.65 -15.77
CA GLN A 206 -39.16 -40.10 -15.99
C GLN A 206 -38.16 -40.57 -17.08
N PRO A 207 -37.67 -41.82 -17.02
CA PRO A 207 -36.66 -42.33 -17.95
C PRO A 207 -37.31 -42.88 -19.24
N GLY A 208 -36.84 -42.44 -20.41
CA GLY A 208 -37.23 -43.01 -21.70
C GLY A 208 -36.48 -42.40 -22.89
N ASP A 209 -35.65 -43.24 -23.53
CA ASP A 209 -35.09 -43.17 -24.89
C ASP A 209 -34.62 -41.83 -25.45
N ARG A 210 -33.30 -41.60 -25.44
CA ARG A 210 -32.59 -40.86 -26.49
C ARG A 210 -31.21 -41.46 -26.79
N ASP A 211 -31.01 -41.82 -28.06
CA ASP A 211 -29.78 -42.31 -28.68
C ASP A 211 -28.53 -41.47 -28.33
N PRO A 212 -27.35 -42.09 -28.13
CA PRO A 212 -26.11 -41.36 -27.95
C PRO A 212 -25.59 -40.86 -29.32
N ALA A 213 -25.76 -39.57 -29.59
CA ALA A 213 -25.08 -38.91 -30.69
C ALA A 213 -23.58 -38.80 -30.37
N THR A 214 -22.77 -39.53 -31.13
CA THR A 214 -21.31 -39.51 -31.13
C THR A 214 -20.79 -38.11 -31.45
N LEU A 215 -20.08 -37.47 -30.53
CA LEU A 215 -19.23 -36.32 -30.83
C LEU A 215 -17.81 -36.83 -31.17
N PRO A 216 -17.13 -36.31 -32.20
CA PRO A 216 -15.75 -36.71 -32.51
C PRO A 216 -14.77 -36.18 -31.45
N PRO A 217 -13.64 -36.87 -31.19
CA PRO A 217 -12.65 -36.41 -30.22
C PRO A 217 -11.85 -35.25 -30.79
N LEU A 218 -11.62 -34.22 -29.97
CA LEU A 218 -10.59 -33.22 -30.19
C LEU A 218 -9.26 -33.82 -29.72
N GLU A 219 -8.36 -34.13 -30.65
CA GLU A 219 -6.98 -34.51 -30.35
C GLU A 219 -6.18 -33.24 -30.01
N LEU A 220 -5.76 -33.14 -28.75
CA LEU A 220 -4.68 -32.26 -28.32
C LEU A 220 -3.46 -33.15 -28.10
N GLU A 221 -2.50 -33.06 -29.01
CA GLU A 221 -1.15 -33.55 -28.78
C GLU A 221 -0.47 -32.59 -27.81
N ASP A 222 -0.21 -33.03 -26.59
CA ASP A 222 0.92 -32.49 -25.85
C ASP A 222 1.63 -33.60 -25.06
N GLU A 223 2.92 -33.67 -25.34
CA GLU A 223 3.89 -34.60 -24.79
C GLU A 223 4.30 -34.11 -23.38
N ALA A 224 4.58 -35.06 -22.49
CA ALA A 224 5.17 -34.86 -21.16
C ALA A 224 4.25 -34.32 -20.04
N ALA A 225 3.40 -35.20 -19.50
CA ALA A 225 3.00 -35.15 -18.09
C ALA A 225 3.05 -36.56 -17.50
N GLY A 226 3.95 -36.77 -16.53
CA GLY A 226 4.06 -38.03 -15.80
C GLY A 226 2.76 -38.31 -15.03
N ALA A 227 2.28 -39.55 -15.14
CA ALA A 227 1.08 -40.03 -14.47
C ALA A 227 1.17 -39.87 -12.94
N GLN A 228 0.23 -39.14 -12.34
CA GLN A 228 -0.11 -39.28 -10.93
C GLN A 228 -1.24 -40.31 -10.78
N PRO A 229 -1.25 -41.15 -9.73
CA PRO A 229 -2.28 -42.18 -9.57
C PRO A 229 -3.64 -41.55 -9.27
N ALA A 230 -4.68 -42.05 -9.93
CA ALA A 230 -6.06 -41.57 -9.87
C ALA A 230 -6.81 -41.89 -8.54
N ASP A 231 -6.11 -42.37 -7.51
CA ASP A 231 -6.72 -42.80 -6.24
C ASP A 231 -6.80 -41.69 -5.16
N ALA A 232 -6.44 -40.45 -5.47
CA ALA A 232 -6.39 -39.37 -4.47
C ALA A 232 -7.72 -38.62 -4.25
N PHE A 233 -8.80 -38.91 -5.00
CA PHE A 233 -10.06 -38.15 -4.94
C PHE A 233 -11.33 -39.02 -4.89
N VAL A 234 -11.28 -40.18 -4.22
CA VAL A 234 -12.51 -40.90 -3.87
C VAL A 234 -12.88 -40.54 -2.44
N ILE A 235 -13.87 -39.65 -2.28
CA ILE A 235 -14.52 -39.39 -0.99
C ILE A 235 -15.46 -40.56 -0.74
N ASP A 236 -15.13 -41.41 0.24
CA ASP A 236 -15.99 -42.50 0.68
C ASP A 236 -17.15 -41.93 1.51
N LEU A 237 -18.31 -41.84 0.88
CA LEU A 237 -19.52 -41.22 1.44
C LEU A 237 -20.12 -42.05 2.60
N ASP A 238 -19.75 -43.34 2.71
CA ASP A 238 -20.23 -44.22 3.78
C ASP A 238 -19.42 -44.06 5.07
N ASN A 239 -18.21 -43.49 5.00
CA ASN A 239 -17.32 -43.31 6.14
C ASN A 239 -17.05 -41.83 6.49
N TRP A 240 -17.75 -40.90 5.84
CA TRP A 240 -17.65 -39.47 6.10
C TRP A 240 -18.55 -39.06 7.28
N THR A 241 -17.95 -38.60 8.37
CA THR A 241 -18.67 -37.99 9.50
C THR A 241 -18.49 -36.47 9.45
N PRO A 242 -19.57 -35.68 9.34
CA PRO A 242 -19.47 -34.23 9.34
C PRO A 242 -18.96 -33.73 10.70
N PRO A 243 -18.08 -32.72 10.74
CA PRO A 243 -17.66 -32.13 12.01
C PRO A 243 -18.85 -31.48 12.71
N GLU A 244 -18.90 -31.58 14.04
CA GLU A 244 -20.00 -31.03 14.82
C GLU A 244 -20.08 -29.51 14.65
N THR A 245 -21.29 -29.03 14.37
CA THR A 245 -21.57 -27.60 14.22
C THR A 245 -21.44 -26.95 15.59
N PRO A 246 -20.60 -25.92 15.79
CA PRO A 246 -20.51 -25.28 17.09
C PRO A 246 -21.88 -24.67 17.43
N THR A 247 -22.44 -25.12 18.54
CA THR A 247 -23.68 -24.58 19.09
C THR A 247 -23.46 -23.11 19.36
N ARG A 248 -24.24 -22.25 18.68
CA ARG A 248 -24.25 -20.79 18.89
C ARG A 248 -24.32 -20.52 20.39
N GLN A 249 -23.26 -19.98 20.99
CA GLN A 249 -23.25 -19.63 22.42
C GLN A 249 -24.48 -18.78 22.73
N ALA A 250 -25.34 -19.29 23.62
CA ALA A 250 -26.43 -18.54 24.20
C ALA A 250 -25.85 -17.32 24.93
N LEU A 251 -26.43 -16.16 24.66
CA LEU A 251 -26.17 -14.91 25.37
C LEU A 251 -26.37 -15.18 26.87
N VAL A 252 -25.31 -15.06 27.67
CA VAL A 252 -25.40 -15.17 29.12
C VAL A 252 -25.93 -13.85 29.63
N ASP A 253 -27.22 -13.81 29.96
CA ASP A 253 -27.82 -12.73 30.76
C ASP A 253 -27.10 -12.66 32.12
N THR A 254 -26.25 -11.66 32.26
CA THR A 254 -25.64 -11.30 33.54
C THR A 254 -26.34 -10.05 34.06
N PRO A 255 -26.94 -10.07 35.27
CA PRO A 255 -27.76 -8.98 35.75
C PRO A 255 -26.93 -7.72 36.04
N VAL A 256 -27.39 -6.60 35.49
CA VAL A 256 -26.91 -5.25 35.75
C VAL A 256 -26.96 -4.96 37.25
N LEU A 257 -25.79 -4.68 37.84
CA LEU A 257 -25.66 -4.10 39.18
C LEU A 257 -26.32 -2.71 39.21
N ALA A 258 -27.16 -2.50 40.21
CA ALA A 258 -27.91 -1.26 40.43
C ALA A 258 -26.98 -0.03 40.57
N PRO A 259 -27.38 1.16 40.08
CA PRO A 259 -26.61 2.39 40.23
C PRO A 259 -26.45 2.78 41.71
N LEU A 260 -25.22 3.01 42.14
CA LEU A 260 -24.92 3.63 43.43
C LEU A 260 -25.29 5.12 43.39
N GLU A 261 -26.01 5.57 44.42
CA GLU A 261 -26.42 6.96 44.63
C GLU A 261 -25.19 7.90 44.70
N PRO A 262 -25.28 9.11 44.14
CA PRO A 262 -24.17 10.07 44.18
C PRO A 262 -24.02 10.67 45.59
N ALA A 263 -22.80 10.60 46.12
CA ALA A 263 -22.40 11.22 47.37
C ALA A 263 -22.42 12.77 47.27
N GLU A 264 -22.81 13.41 48.38
CA GLU A 264 -22.87 14.86 48.57
C GLU A 264 -21.51 15.55 48.34
N PRO A 265 -21.49 16.78 47.77
CA PRO A 265 -20.25 17.50 47.54
C PRO A 265 -19.71 18.15 48.82
N ALA A 266 -18.45 17.87 49.13
CA ALA A 266 -17.69 18.53 50.19
C ALA A 266 -17.19 19.92 49.75
N ALA A 267 -17.51 20.91 50.58
CA ALA A 267 -16.75 22.12 50.94
C ALA A 267 -15.92 22.87 49.88
N GLU A 268 -16.54 23.93 49.38
CA GLU A 268 -16.04 25.31 49.16
C GLU A 268 -14.55 25.60 49.47
N ALA A 269 -13.79 25.97 48.42
CA ALA A 269 -12.55 26.75 48.50
C ALA A 269 -12.74 28.07 47.71
N PRO A 270 -12.21 29.22 48.19
CA PRO A 270 -12.57 30.54 47.67
C PRO A 270 -11.88 30.87 46.33
N PRO A 271 -12.46 31.79 45.52
CA PRO A 271 -12.01 32.01 44.14
C PRO A 271 -10.80 32.93 44.05
N VAL A 272 -9.82 32.53 43.23
CA VAL A 272 -8.82 33.43 42.66
C VAL A 272 -9.37 33.95 41.34
N ALA A 273 -9.54 35.28 41.26
CA ALA A 273 -10.06 35.96 40.08
C ALA A 273 -9.05 35.90 38.93
N ILE A 274 -9.46 35.32 37.80
CA ILE A 274 -8.79 35.51 36.51
C ILE A 274 -9.86 35.96 35.53
N GLU A 275 -9.73 37.21 35.09
CA GLU A 275 -10.59 37.93 34.17
C GLU A 275 -10.50 37.33 32.76
N ALA A 276 -11.64 36.93 32.19
CA ALA A 276 -11.73 36.37 30.85
C ALA A 276 -11.80 37.50 29.79
N PRO A 277 -11.02 37.43 28.70
CA PRO A 277 -11.08 38.41 27.62
C PRO A 277 -12.36 38.28 26.78
N PRO A 278 -12.84 39.37 26.16
CA PRO A 278 -14.14 39.40 25.48
C PRO A 278 -14.15 38.60 24.16
N PRO A 279 -15.33 38.05 23.77
CA PRO A 279 -15.46 37.25 22.55
C PRO A 279 -15.43 38.12 21.27
N PRO A 280 -14.86 37.61 20.16
CA PRO A 280 -14.90 38.30 18.87
C PRO A 280 -16.31 38.25 18.24
N PRO A 281 -16.63 39.21 17.35
CA PRO A 281 -17.96 39.31 16.74
C PRO A 281 -18.22 38.17 15.74
N ARG A 282 -19.44 37.62 15.77
CA ARG A 282 -19.94 36.63 14.81
C ARG A 282 -20.43 37.35 13.54
N PRO A 283 -20.06 36.93 12.32
CA PRO A 283 -20.67 37.45 11.10
C PRO A 283 -22.07 36.85 10.89
N SER A 284 -23.06 37.72 10.77
CA SER A 284 -24.44 37.39 10.40
C SER A 284 -24.52 37.16 8.89
N PHE A 285 -24.93 35.97 8.45
CA PHE A 285 -25.28 35.72 7.05
C PHE A 285 -26.71 36.20 6.80
N GLY A 286 -26.85 37.49 6.51
CA GLY A 286 -28.08 38.09 6.02
C GLY A 286 -27.80 38.85 4.74
N THR A 287 -28.47 38.46 3.66
CA THR A 287 -28.67 39.23 2.41
C THR A 287 -27.44 39.44 1.51
N LEU A 288 -27.18 38.46 0.64
CA LEU A 288 -26.44 38.68 -0.60
C LEU A 288 -27.36 39.40 -1.61
N SER A 289 -27.22 40.72 -1.68
CA SER A 289 -27.64 41.55 -2.80
C SER A 289 -26.40 41.91 -3.63
N LEU A 290 -26.48 41.72 -4.94
CA LEU A 290 -25.43 42.07 -5.90
C LEU A 290 -25.25 43.58 -5.97
N VAL A 291 -24.06 44.05 -5.57
CA VAL A 291 -23.55 45.35 -6.01
C VAL A 291 -22.08 45.17 -6.40
N GLU A 292 -21.80 45.54 -7.65
CA GLU A 292 -20.48 45.69 -8.25
C GLU A 292 -19.69 46.82 -7.57
N ASP A 293 -18.36 46.75 -7.70
CA ASP A 293 -17.33 47.67 -7.21
C ASP A 293 -17.01 47.66 -5.71
N PHE A 294 -16.09 46.76 -5.34
CA PHE A 294 -15.10 47.02 -4.28
C PHE A 294 -13.70 46.61 -4.75
N GLN A 295 -12.82 47.61 -4.88
CA GLN A 295 -11.39 47.41 -5.04
C GLN A 295 -10.83 46.75 -3.77
N VAL A 296 -10.49 45.47 -3.86
CA VAL A 296 -9.72 44.78 -2.82
C VAL A 296 -8.27 45.23 -2.95
N THR A 297 -7.85 46.10 -2.04
CA THR A 297 -6.44 46.41 -1.80
C THR A 297 -5.81 45.19 -1.15
N VAL A 298 -5.07 44.41 -1.93
CA VAL A 298 -4.22 43.33 -1.41
C VAL A 298 -3.09 44.00 -0.62
N PRO A 299 -2.89 43.68 0.68
CA PRO A 299 -1.71 44.15 1.39
C PRO A 299 -0.48 43.50 0.75
N GLU A 300 0.30 44.31 0.04
CA GLU A 300 1.58 43.94 -0.52
C GLU A 300 2.52 43.59 0.64
N LYS A 301 2.69 42.30 0.90
CA LYS A 301 3.76 41.82 1.77
C LYS A 301 5.07 42.09 1.05
N ARG A 302 5.64 43.26 1.32
CA ARG A 302 6.95 43.68 0.85
C ARG A 302 7.98 42.63 1.27
N ALA A 303 8.42 41.83 0.31
CA ALA A 303 9.58 40.98 0.45
C ALA A 303 10.78 41.89 0.79
N PRO A 304 11.60 41.55 1.79
CA PRO A 304 12.86 42.24 1.99
C PRO A 304 13.72 42.06 0.73
N ALA A 305 14.03 43.20 0.08
CA ALA A 305 14.87 43.30 -1.09
C ALA A 305 16.34 43.29 -0.67
N GLU A 306 16.81 42.15 -0.16
CA GLU A 306 18.22 41.75 -0.23
C GLU A 306 18.32 40.28 0.22
N PRO A 307 18.79 39.36 -0.64
CA PRO A 307 19.07 38.00 -0.21
C PRO A 307 20.26 38.03 0.77
N PRO A 308 20.23 37.26 1.88
CA PRO A 308 21.40 37.12 2.74
C PRO A 308 22.56 36.54 1.92
N PRO A 309 23.81 37.00 2.14
CA PRO A 309 24.95 36.49 1.40
C PRO A 309 25.09 34.99 1.64
N LEU A 310 25.15 34.23 0.54
CA LEU A 310 25.42 32.80 0.54
C LEU A 310 26.78 32.55 1.22
N PRO A 311 26.92 31.49 2.03
CA PRO A 311 28.24 31.07 2.50
C PRO A 311 29.13 30.78 1.28
N PRO A 312 30.42 31.14 1.32
CA PRO A 312 31.32 30.89 0.19
C PRO A 312 31.42 29.39 -0.08
N GLY A 313 31.05 28.97 -1.30
CA GLY A 313 31.09 27.57 -1.75
C GLY A 313 29.85 27.08 -2.52
N PHE A 314 28.78 27.89 -2.62
CA PHE A 314 27.53 27.48 -3.29
C PHE A 314 27.47 27.77 -4.81
N GLY A 315 28.60 28.11 -5.43
CA GLY A 315 28.68 28.52 -6.84
C GLY A 315 29.18 27.45 -7.82
N ASP A 316 29.71 26.33 -7.34
CA ASP A 316 30.25 25.26 -8.19
C ASP A 316 29.58 23.94 -7.83
N LEU A 317 28.32 23.77 -8.23
CA LEU A 317 27.76 22.43 -8.42
C LEU A 317 28.24 21.91 -9.78
N ASN A 318 29.55 21.65 -9.84
CA ASN A 318 30.10 20.76 -10.84
C ASN A 318 29.55 19.37 -10.47
N LEU A 319 28.67 18.82 -11.29
CA LEU A 319 28.36 17.40 -11.27
C LEU A 319 29.60 16.67 -11.78
N GLU A 320 30.63 16.59 -10.93
CA GLU A 320 31.69 15.60 -11.12
C GLU A 320 31.04 14.24 -10.89
N LEU A 321 30.84 13.49 -11.98
CA LEU A 321 30.84 12.05 -11.91
C LEU A 321 32.10 11.66 -11.14
N GLU A 322 31.92 11.17 -9.91
CA GLU A 322 32.96 10.46 -9.20
C GLU A 322 33.24 9.21 -10.03
N ALA A 323 34.20 9.33 -10.94
CA ALA A 323 34.75 8.20 -11.65
C ALA A 323 35.25 7.23 -10.58
N LEU A 324 34.61 6.06 -10.50
CA LEU A 324 35.09 4.93 -9.71
C LEU A 324 36.49 4.59 -10.21
N ASP A 325 37.49 5.16 -9.53
CA ASP A 325 38.88 4.75 -9.63
C ASP A 325 38.94 3.24 -9.30
N PRO A 326 39.37 2.37 -10.23
CA PRO A 326 39.47 0.92 -9.98
C PRO A 326 40.67 0.57 -9.07
N ALA A 327 41.12 1.52 -8.24
CA ALA A 327 42.27 1.40 -7.35
C ALA A 327 41.92 1.53 -5.86
N HIS A 328 40.64 1.64 -5.49
CA HIS A 328 40.21 1.42 -4.12
C HIS A 328 39.96 -0.08 -3.91
N GLY A 329 41.05 -0.82 -3.74
CA GLY A 329 40.98 -2.11 -3.07
C GLY A 329 40.18 -1.94 -1.78
N VAL A 330 39.18 -2.78 -1.62
CA VAL A 330 38.26 -2.86 -0.47
C VAL A 330 39.06 -2.77 0.83
N ALA A 331 39.22 -1.55 1.34
CA ALA A 331 39.61 -1.34 2.71
C ALA A 331 38.39 -1.77 3.51
N ALA A 332 38.50 -2.94 4.14
CA ALA A 332 37.49 -3.49 5.02
C ALA A 332 36.95 -2.38 5.92
N ASP A 333 35.67 -2.07 5.74
CA ASP A 333 34.91 -1.28 6.70
C ASP A 333 35.14 -1.89 8.09
N PRO A 334 35.36 -1.11 9.16
CA PRO A 334 35.78 -1.66 10.43
C PRO A 334 34.69 -2.62 10.91
N GLN A 335 35.03 -3.91 10.95
CA GLN A 335 34.20 -4.99 11.44
C GLN A 335 33.39 -4.51 12.67
N PRO A 336 32.06 -4.65 12.66
CA PRO A 336 31.23 -4.11 13.73
C PRO A 336 31.72 -4.62 15.10
N LYS A 337 31.83 -3.73 16.09
CA LYS A 337 32.26 -4.11 17.44
C LYS A 337 31.10 -4.75 18.18
N GLY A 338 30.99 -6.07 18.12
CA GLY A 338 29.99 -6.84 18.86
C GLY A 338 30.47 -8.27 19.14
N GLU A 339 30.08 -8.81 20.29
CA GLU A 339 30.33 -10.21 20.62
C GLU A 339 29.50 -11.13 19.73
N ILE A 340 29.96 -12.36 19.51
CA ILE A 340 29.21 -13.35 18.74
C ILE A 340 28.29 -14.10 19.70
N VAL A 341 27.01 -13.72 19.72
CA VAL A 341 25.99 -14.31 20.60
C VAL A 341 25.15 -15.36 19.85
N PRO A 342 24.60 -16.36 20.56
CA PRO A 342 23.69 -17.32 19.97
C PRO A 342 22.24 -16.78 19.93
N GLY A 343 21.51 -17.13 18.86
CA GLY A 343 20.17 -16.59 18.56
C GLY A 343 20.20 -15.39 17.62
N ALA A 344 19.04 -15.03 17.08
CA ALA A 344 18.89 -13.91 16.15
C ALA A 344 17.43 -13.44 16.06
N VAL A 345 17.22 -12.20 15.62
CA VAL A 345 15.91 -11.70 15.20
C VAL A 345 15.87 -11.71 13.67
N LEU A 346 14.95 -12.45 13.07
CA LEU A 346 14.82 -12.58 11.62
C LEU A 346 13.57 -11.85 11.14
N LEU A 347 13.75 -10.96 10.17
CA LEU A 347 12.70 -10.20 9.50
C LEU A 347 12.65 -10.67 8.05
N PHE A 348 11.58 -11.37 7.67
CA PHE A 348 11.32 -11.73 6.27
C PHE A 348 10.29 -10.77 5.70
N ALA A 349 10.57 -10.24 4.51
CA ALA A 349 9.75 -9.24 3.85
C ALA A 349 9.98 -9.25 2.32
N GLY A 350 9.04 -8.69 1.58
CA GLY A 350 9.14 -8.52 0.12
C GLY A 350 8.47 -7.23 -0.34
N ILE A 351 7.61 -7.32 -1.36
CA ILE A 351 6.91 -6.15 -1.90
C ILE A 351 6.03 -5.50 -0.80
N GLY A 352 6.17 -4.20 -0.60
CA GLY A 352 5.50 -3.45 0.48
C GLY A 352 6.13 -3.64 1.87
N GLY A 353 7.11 -4.55 1.99
CA GLY A 353 7.87 -4.83 3.20
C GLY A 353 8.81 -3.72 3.73
N PRO A 354 9.41 -2.82 2.91
CA PRO A 354 10.39 -1.86 3.41
C PRO A 354 9.82 -0.94 4.51
N ASP A 355 8.54 -0.59 4.43
CA ASP A 355 7.90 0.25 5.45
C ASP A 355 7.67 -0.50 6.76
N ALA A 356 7.18 -1.74 6.69
CA ALA A 356 7.00 -2.59 7.85
C ALA A 356 8.33 -2.85 8.58
N VAL A 357 9.40 -3.12 7.82
CA VAL A 357 10.75 -3.29 8.37
C VAL A 357 11.20 -2.03 9.11
N ARG A 358 11.06 -0.84 8.51
CA ARG A 358 11.43 0.42 9.17
C ARG A 358 10.68 0.64 10.48
N ARG A 359 9.39 0.35 10.52
CA ARG A 359 8.56 0.50 11.73
C ARG A 359 8.99 -0.47 12.83
N VAL A 360 9.29 -1.73 12.49
CA VAL A 360 9.83 -2.68 13.47
C VAL A 360 11.17 -2.19 14.00
N LEU A 361 12.12 -1.85 13.11
CA LEU A 361 13.47 -1.47 13.49
C LEU A 361 13.53 -0.15 14.28
N ALA A 362 12.63 0.80 14.01
CA ALA A 362 12.53 2.05 14.76
C ALA A 362 12.11 1.85 16.22
N GLU A 363 11.38 0.77 16.50
CA GLU A 363 10.87 0.45 17.84
C GLU A 363 11.72 -0.61 18.57
N LEU A 364 12.77 -1.14 17.96
CA LEU A 364 13.71 -2.01 18.64
C LEU A 364 14.62 -1.19 19.57
N PRO A 365 14.92 -1.66 20.79
CA PRO A 365 15.80 -0.96 21.70
C PRO A 365 17.27 -1.01 21.26
N ASP A 366 18.04 0.02 21.59
CA ASP A 366 19.50 0.08 21.38
C ASP A 366 20.28 -0.92 22.25
N THR A 367 19.66 -1.44 23.31
CA THR A 367 20.20 -2.47 24.21
C THR A 367 20.06 -3.90 23.67
N LEU A 368 19.56 -4.09 22.45
CA LEU A 368 19.38 -5.40 21.84
C LEU A 368 20.72 -6.11 21.61
N GLU A 369 20.92 -7.26 22.25
CA GLU A 369 22.14 -8.05 22.09
C GLU A 369 22.10 -8.96 20.87
N GLN A 370 20.93 -9.39 20.41
CA GLN A 370 20.80 -10.34 19.31
C GLN A 370 21.09 -9.65 17.96
N PRO A 371 21.79 -10.32 17.03
CA PRO A 371 21.88 -9.83 15.66
C PRO A 371 20.50 -9.83 15.02
N VAL A 372 20.19 -8.78 14.25
CA VAL A 372 18.95 -8.64 13.50
C VAL A 372 19.26 -8.89 12.02
N LEU A 373 18.54 -9.82 11.38
CA LEU A 373 18.69 -10.12 9.97
C LEU A 373 17.44 -9.68 9.22
N VAL A 374 17.63 -8.85 8.21
CA VAL A 374 16.57 -8.38 7.32
C VAL A 374 16.74 -9.07 5.97
N HIS A 375 15.88 -10.05 5.70
CA HIS A 375 15.69 -10.61 4.36
C HIS A 375 14.56 -9.84 3.68
N LEU A 376 14.93 -8.89 2.82
CA LEU A 376 13.98 -8.10 2.05
C LEU A 376 14.26 -8.32 0.56
N ARG A 377 13.37 -9.06 -0.10
CA ARG A 377 13.46 -9.27 -1.55
C ARG A 377 13.18 -7.96 -2.28
N LEU A 378 14.22 -7.35 -2.84
CA LEU A 378 14.13 -6.11 -3.62
C LEU A 378 14.50 -6.37 -5.08
N ASP A 379 13.57 -6.04 -5.99
CA ASP A 379 13.87 -6.07 -7.42
C ASP A 379 14.94 -5.01 -7.76
N GLY A 380 16.09 -5.46 -8.28
CA GLY A 380 17.12 -4.59 -8.85
C GLY A 380 18.25 -4.14 -7.92
N GLY A 381 18.54 -4.85 -6.81
CA GLY A 381 19.83 -4.75 -6.11
C GLY A 381 20.10 -3.46 -5.35
N ARG A 382 19.07 -2.69 -4.97
CA ARG A 382 19.19 -1.35 -4.38
C ARG A 382 19.46 -1.37 -2.86
N TYR A 383 20.30 -2.28 -2.39
CA TYR A 383 20.55 -2.53 -0.96
C TYR A 383 21.26 -1.36 -0.26
N ASP A 384 22.15 -0.63 -0.93
CA ASP A 384 22.86 0.52 -0.34
C ASP A 384 21.93 1.66 0.07
N ASN A 385 20.93 1.94 -0.78
CA ASN A 385 19.93 2.97 -0.49
C ASN A 385 19.02 2.54 0.68
N LEU A 386 18.68 1.26 0.74
CA LEU A 386 17.91 0.71 1.85
C LEU A 386 18.69 0.81 3.17
N VAL A 387 19.98 0.48 3.17
CA VAL A 387 20.84 0.59 4.36
C VAL A 387 20.83 2.02 4.88
N ARG A 388 21.07 3.03 4.03
CA ARG A 388 21.01 4.45 4.44
C ARG A 388 19.63 4.87 4.97
N GLN A 389 18.56 4.31 4.42
CA GLN A 389 17.20 4.59 4.88
C GLN A 389 16.91 3.94 6.25
N ILE A 390 17.37 2.71 6.46
CA ILE A 390 17.21 1.99 7.73
C ILE A 390 18.09 2.62 8.80
N GLU A 391 19.33 3.00 8.49
CA GLU A 391 20.27 3.62 9.41
C GLU A 391 19.73 4.96 9.98
N ARG A 392 18.89 5.65 9.22
CA ARG A 392 18.25 6.89 9.67
C ARG A 392 17.17 6.67 10.74
N VAL A 393 16.56 5.47 10.80
CA VAL A 393 15.44 5.16 11.70
C VAL A 393 15.78 4.15 12.78
N SER A 394 16.75 3.27 12.52
CA SER A 394 17.21 2.23 13.44
C SER A 394 18.14 2.83 14.49
N PRO A 395 17.93 2.56 15.79
CA PRO A 395 18.88 2.93 16.82
C PRO A 395 20.13 2.02 16.82
N LEU A 396 20.05 0.85 16.18
CA LEU A 396 21.15 -0.10 16.02
C LEU A 396 21.94 0.17 14.73
N PRO A 397 23.27 -0.06 14.73
CA PRO A 397 24.10 0.05 13.52
C PRO A 397 23.66 -0.93 12.43
N VAL A 398 23.68 -0.46 11.19
CA VAL A 398 23.23 -1.22 10.01
C VAL A 398 24.42 -1.55 9.12
N SER A 399 24.51 -2.79 8.65
CA SER A 399 25.59 -3.26 7.77
C SER A 399 25.06 -4.21 6.72
N ILE A 400 25.77 -4.33 5.59
CA ILE A 400 25.60 -5.41 4.63
C ILE A 400 26.58 -6.53 5.00
N PRO A 401 26.15 -7.80 5.14
CA PRO A 401 27.04 -8.91 5.43
C PRO A 401 27.85 -9.33 4.20
N VAL A 402 28.93 -10.08 4.43
CA VAL A 402 29.74 -10.72 3.39
C VAL A 402 29.82 -12.21 3.69
N ALA A 403 29.90 -13.06 2.66
CA ALA A 403 30.06 -14.50 2.83
C ALA A 403 31.25 -14.86 3.75
N GLY A 404 31.03 -15.81 4.66
CA GLY A 404 31.99 -16.23 5.69
C GLY A 404 32.00 -15.35 6.95
N MET A 405 31.22 -14.26 6.99
CA MET A 405 31.05 -13.44 8.19
C MET A 405 30.13 -14.13 9.20
N VAL A 406 30.45 -14.00 10.49
CA VAL A 406 29.56 -14.40 11.59
C VAL A 406 28.86 -13.15 12.14
N ALA A 407 27.55 -13.22 12.31
CA ALA A 407 26.74 -12.11 12.79
C ALA A 407 27.13 -11.71 14.22
N ARG A 408 27.17 -10.41 14.48
CA ARG A 408 27.57 -9.84 15.77
C ARG A 408 26.40 -9.22 16.50
N ALA A 409 26.51 -9.22 17.82
CA ALA A 409 25.52 -8.66 18.71
C ALA A 409 25.21 -7.19 18.42
N GLY A 410 23.93 -6.82 18.49
CA GLY A 410 23.47 -5.43 18.35
C GLY A 410 23.69 -4.81 16.98
N VAL A 411 23.73 -5.61 15.91
CA VAL A 411 23.88 -5.13 14.53
C VAL A 411 22.71 -5.60 13.69
N VAL A 412 22.19 -4.70 12.85
CA VAL A 412 21.20 -5.01 11.83
C VAL A 412 21.92 -5.33 10.52
N TYR A 413 21.70 -6.53 10.01
CA TYR A 413 22.24 -7.01 8.75
C TYR A 413 21.15 -7.02 7.69
N VAL A 414 21.31 -6.19 6.65
CA VAL A 414 20.49 -6.26 5.44
C VAL A 414 21.08 -7.33 4.55
N VAL A 415 20.41 -8.48 4.42
CA VAL A 415 20.92 -9.64 3.68
C VAL A 415 20.50 -9.53 2.21
N PRO A 416 21.45 -9.37 1.25
CA PRO A 416 21.17 -9.39 -0.18
C PRO A 416 20.72 -10.78 -0.68
N ASP A 417 20.07 -10.84 -1.84
CA ASP A 417 19.52 -12.10 -2.40
C ASP A 417 20.59 -13.15 -2.77
N ASP A 418 21.85 -12.75 -3.00
CA ASP A 418 22.97 -13.64 -3.29
C ASP A 418 23.63 -14.24 -2.04
N LEU A 419 23.20 -13.79 -0.85
CA LEU A 419 23.65 -14.30 0.44
C LEU A 419 22.50 -14.94 1.20
N SER A 420 22.83 -15.91 2.03
CA SER A 420 21.90 -16.50 2.99
C SER A 420 22.55 -16.64 4.36
N ALA A 421 21.77 -17.06 5.34
CA ALA A 421 22.20 -17.27 6.70
C ALA A 421 22.10 -18.76 7.06
N ARG A 422 23.12 -19.28 7.73
CA ARG A 422 23.17 -20.64 8.26
C ARG A 422 23.42 -20.59 9.76
N ALA A 423 22.81 -21.52 10.50
CA ALA A 423 23.08 -21.68 11.92
C ALA A 423 24.27 -22.63 12.15
N THR A 424 25.33 -22.13 12.78
CA THR A 424 26.50 -22.90 13.21
C THR A 424 26.66 -22.77 14.73
N ALA A 425 26.50 -23.86 15.48
CA ALA A 425 26.58 -23.86 16.94
C ALA A 425 25.67 -22.81 17.62
N GLY A 426 24.45 -22.63 17.11
CA GLY A 426 23.48 -21.65 17.63
C GLY A 426 23.74 -20.20 17.22
N LYS A 427 24.75 -19.94 16.39
CA LYS A 427 25.16 -18.61 15.91
C LYS A 427 24.88 -18.49 14.41
N VAL A 428 24.70 -17.27 13.94
CA VAL A 428 24.43 -17.00 12.53
C VAL A 428 25.73 -16.76 11.77
N GLU A 429 25.92 -17.50 10.68
CA GLU A 429 27.00 -17.34 9.71
C GLU A 429 26.40 -17.06 8.33
N PHE A 430 26.94 -16.07 7.61
CA PHE A 430 26.49 -15.72 6.27
C PHE A 430 27.22 -16.54 5.21
N VAL A 431 26.48 -17.11 4.26
CA VAL A 431 27.02 -18.00 3.21
C VAL A 431 26.46 -17.61 1.83
N ALA A 432 27.22 -17.84 0.76
CA ALA A 432 26.79 -17.61 -0.62
C ALA A 432 26.10 -18.86 -1.20
N GLU A 433 25.12 -19.38 -0.47
CA GLU A 433 24.33 -20.56 -0.83
C GLU A 433 22.83 -20.22 -0.80
N ALA A 434 21.99 -21.07 -1.39
CA ALA A 434 20.54 -20.88 -1.35
C ALA A 434 20.02 -20.86 0.11
N VAL A 435 19.02 -20.01 0.37
CA VAL A 435 18.41 -19.87 1.70
C VAL A 435 17.69 -21.17 2.10
N ASP A 436 18.17 -21.83 3.15
CA ASP A 436 17.45 -22.91 3.85
C ASP A 436 16.96 -22.41 5.22
N VAL A 437 15.75 -21.83 5.24
CA VAL A 437 15.15 -21.28 6.46
C VAL A 437 14.89 -22.38 7.49
N THR A 438 14.53 -23.58 7.06
CA THR A 438 14.25 -24.70 7.98
C THR A 438 15.51 -25.12 8.73
N ALA A 439 16.64 -25.27 8.03
CA ALA A 439 17.91 -25.59 8.68
C ALA A 439 18.42 -24.45 9.57
N LEU A 440 18.27 -23.20 9.12
CA LEU A 440 18.63 -22.01 9.89
C LEU A 440 17.87 -21.95 11.22
N LEU A 441 16.54 -21.96 11.18
CA LEU A 441 15.71 -21.93 12.38
C LEU A 441 15.88 -23.18 13.23
N GLY A 442 16.13 -24.33 12.59
CA GLY A 442 16.44 -25.60 13.25
C GLY A 442 17.66 -25.52 14.18
N GLY A 443 18.72 -24.85 13.74
CA GLY A 443 20.01 -24.75 14.43
C GLY A 443 20.14 -23.58 15.42
N LEU A 444 19.19 -22.65 15.47
CA LEU A 444 19.19 -21.52 16.41
C LEU A 444 18.50 -21.87 17.75
N PRO A 445 18.93 -21.28 18.88
CA PRO A 445 18.26 -21.46 20.16
C PRO A 445 16.90 -20.73 20.20
N PRO A 446 15.78 -21.44 20.44
CA PRO A 446 14.44 -20.84 20.34
C PRO A 446 14.21 -19.68 21.32
N TYR A 447 14.65 -19.83 22.56
CA TYR A 447 14.53 -18.83 23.63
C TYR A 447 15.36 -17.54 23.40
N ARG A 448 16.17 -17.48 22.34
CA ARG A 448 16.90 -16.27 21.90
C ARG A 448 16.64 -15.95 20.43
N THR A 449 15.61 -16.53 19.84
CA THR A 449 15.29 -16.35 18.42
C THR A 449 13.86 -15.85 18.28
N ALA A 450 13.70 -14.83 17.44
CA ALA A 450 12.41 -14.31 17.04
C ALA A 450 12.33 -14.26 15.50
N VAL A 451 11.18 -14.63 14.94
CA VAL A 451 10.94 -14.58 13.49
C VAL A 451 9.70 -13.76 13.21
N LEU A 452 9.85 -12.72 12.39
CA LEU A 452 8.77 -11.85 11.98
C LEU A 452 8.53 -11.99 10.48
N LEU A 453 7.29 -12.31 10.10
CA LEU A 453 6.83 -12.45 8.72
C LEU A 453 6.04 -11.20 8.35
N LEU A 454 6.67 -10.27 7.63
CA LEU A 454 6.11 -8.99 7.25
C LEU A 454 5.52 -9.03 5.83
N SER A 455 4.97 -7.89 5.38
CA SER A 455 4.41 -7.74 4.05
C SER A 455 5.35 -8.25 2.94
N GLY A 456 4.82 -9.15 2.11
CA GLY A 456 5.54 -9.74 0.97
C GLY A 456 6.55 -10.83 1.34
N ALA A 457 6.59 -11.29 2.59
CA ALA A 457 7.37 -12.48 2.94
C ALA A 457 6.84 -13.73 2.23
N ASP A 458 7.72 -14.69 1.94
CA ASP A 458 7.33 -15.94 1.31
C ASP A 458 6.47 -16.79 2.27
N PRO A 459 5.25 -17.23 1.87
CA PRO A 459 4.40 -18.07 2.72
C PRO A 459 5.06 -19.41 3.12
N ALA A 460 6.04 -19.90 2.37
CA ALA A 460 6.81 -21.09 2.73
C ALA A 460 7.60 -20.93 4.05
N HIS A 461 7.82 -19.70 4.53
CA HIS A 461 8.49 -19.46 5.81
C HIS A 461 7.57 -19.64 7.03
N ALA A 462 6.25 -19.73 6.85
CA ALA A 462 5.29 -19.87 7.95
C ALA A 462 5.47 -21.19 8.72
N GLU A 463 5.57 -22.32 8.03
CA GLU A 463 5.72 -23.63 8.67
C GLU A 463 7.04 -23.76 9.45
N PRO A 464 8.23 -23.41 8.90
CA PRO A 464 9.47 -23.35 9.67
C PRO A 464 9.41 -22.43 10.90
N ALA A 465 8.74 -21.28 10.79
CA ALA A 465 8.54 -20.38 11.91
C ALA A 465 7.68 -21.03 13.00
N LEU A 466 6.55 -21.66 12.65
CA LEU A 466 5.70 -22.37 13.61
C LEU A 466 6.43 -23.52 14.31
N MET A 467 7.31 -24.24 13.60
CA MET A 467 8.17 -25.25 14.22
C MET A 467 9.15 -24.67 15.26
N LEU A 468 9.68 -23.46 15.00
CA LEU A 468 10.48 -22.74 16.00
C LEU A 468 9.61 -22.33 17.20
N ALA A 469 8.39 -21.87 16.97
CA ALA A 469 7.45 -21.48 18.01
C ALA A 469 7.08 -22.64 18.94
N ALA A 470 6.86 -23.83 18.37
CA ALA A 470 6.62 -25.06 19.13
C ALA A 470 7.81 -25.43 20.06
N ARG A 471 9.01 -24.93 19.78
CA ARG A 471 10.22 -25.09 20.60
C ARG A 471 10.45 -23.94 21.58
N GLY A 472 9.53 -22.97 21.63
CA GLY A 472 9.58 -21.80 22.51
C GLY A 472 10.26 -20.56 21.92
N GLY A 473 10.34 -20.45 20.59
CA GLY A 473 10.75 -19.20 19.94
C GLY A 473 9.57 -18.24 19.73
N LEU A 474 9.86 -16.96 19.57
CA LEU A 474 8.83 -15.98 19.24
C LEU A 474 8.59 -15.99 17.73
N ILE A 475 7.33 -16.05 17.33
CA ILE A 475 6.93 -15.78 15.95
C ILE A 475 5.85 -14.72 15.90
N GLY A 476 5.80 -13.97 14.80
CA GLY A 476 4.77 -12.97 14.61
C GLY A 476 4.59 -12.60 13.14
N GLY A 477 3.34 -12.55 12.71
CA GLY A 477 2.97 -12.05 11.38
C GLY A 477 2.55 -10.59 11.46
N GLN A 478 2.77 -9.83 10.39
CA GLN A 478 2.19 -8.50 10.30
C GLN A 478 0.66 -8.57 10.25
N SER A 479 0.00 -7.68 10.98
CA SER A 479 -1.46 -7.54 10.92
C SER A 479 -1.94 -7.30 9.50
N LEU A 480 -3.06 -7.93 9.11
CA LEU A 480 -3.63 -7.78 7.77
C LEU A 480 -3.99 -6.32 7.43
N GLN A 481 -4.32 -5.52 8.45
CA GLN A 481 -4.60 -4.10 8.28
C GLN A 481 -3.33 -3.33 7.88
N GLY A 482 -3.35 -2.72 6.69
CA GLY A 482 -2.22 -1.97 6.15
C GLY A 482 -1.04 -2.85 5.68
N CYS A 483 -1.24 -4.17 5.62
CA CYS A 483 -0.30 -5.09 4.98
C CYS A 483 -0.56 -5.12 3.47
N TYR A 484 0.47 -4.89 2.65
CA TYR A 484 0.31 -4.86 1.20
C TYR A 484 0.18 -6.27 0.62
N ASP A 485 1.00 -7.21 1.09
CA ASP A 485 0.90 -8.63 0.77
C ASP A 485 0.94 -9.46 2.05
N TRP A 486 -0.20 -10.02 2.39
CA TRP A 486 -0.43 -10.76 3.63
C TRP A 486 -0.26 -12.28 3.51
N ALA A 487 0.23 -12.82 2.39
CA ALA A 487 0.27 -14.27 2.16
C ALA A 487 0.94 -15.05 3.31
N ALA A 488 2.14 -14.65 3.72
CA ALA A 488 2.85 -15.30 4.83
C ALA A 488 2.20 -15.05 6.20
N SER A 489 1.69 -13.84 6.47
CA SER A 489 1.01 -13.54 7.72
C SER A 489 -0.28 -14.35 7.88
N ARG A 490 -1.02 -14.56 6.80
CA ARG A 490 -2.23 -15.40 6.76
C ARG A 490 -1.89 -16.89 6.91
N ALA A 491 -0.82 -17.36 6.28
CA ALA A 491 -0.34 -18.74 6.45
C ALA A 491 0.09 -19.00 7.91
N LEU A 492 0.75 -18.02 8.54
CA LEU A 492 1.14 -18.09 9.95
C LEU A 492 -0.09 -18.12 10.88
N GLU A 493 -1.07 -17.23 10.66
CA GLU A 493 -2.32 -17.19 11.42
C GLU A 493 -3.11 -18.51 11.30
N ALA A 494 -3.20 -19.07 10.10
CA ALA A 494 -3.87 -20.36 9.86
C ALA A 494 -3.19 -21.53 10.61
N GLY A 495 -1.89 -21.44 10.83
CA GLY A 495 -1.13 -22.41 11.64
C GLY A 495 -1.14 -22.13 13.14
N GLY A 496 -1.90 -21.13 13.60
CA GLY A 496 -2.03 -20.77 15.02
C GLY A 496 -0.99 -19.78 15.53
N GLY A 497 -0.26 -19.11 14.65
CA GLY A 497 0.67 -18.04 15.02
C GLY A 497 -0.03 -16.69 15.16
N ASP A 498 0.54 -15.82 16.01
CA ASP A 498 -0.04 -14.51 16.27
C ASP A 498 0.27 -13.50 15.16
N ILE A 499 -0.68 -12.59 14.91
CA ILE A 499 -0.50 -11.41 14.05
C ILE A 499 -0.61 -10.12 14.86
N ALA A 500 0.19 -9.11 14.53
CA ALA A 500 0.12 -7.80 15.17
C ALA A 500 0.70 -6.68 14.28
N ALA A 501 0.45 -5.43 14.66
CA ALA A 501 1.06 -4.28 14.00
C ALA A 501 2.60 -4.32 14.16
N PRO A 502 3.40 -3.80 13.20
CA PRO A 502 4.86 -3.82 13.25
C PRO A 502 5.48 -3.33 14.58
N GLU A 503 4.91 -2.27 15.16
CA GLU A 503 5.37 -1.66 16.41
C GLU A 503 5.09 -2.56 17.62
N GLU A 504 3.98 -3.31 17.58
CA GLU A 504 3.64 -4.31 18.60
C GLU A 504 4.55 -5.55 18.47
N LEU A 505 4.85 -5.98 17.24
CA LEU A 505 5.81 -7.07 17.00
C LEU A 505 7.19 -6.74 17.56
N ALA A 506 7.69 -5.52 17.36
CA ALA A 506 8.95 -5.06 17.94
C ALA A 506 8.95 -5.15 19.48
N ARG A 507 7.87 -4.71 20.14
CA ARG A 507 7.73 -4.82 21.61
C ARG A 507 7.68 -6.26 22.09
N ARG A 508 7.01 -7.16 21.36
CA ARG A 508 7.01 -8.60 21.68
C ARG A 508 8.41 -9.22 21.56
N VAL A 509 9.20 -8.79 20.56
CA VAL A 509 10.60 -9.21 20.42
C VAL A 509 11.41 -8.80 21.64
N ALA A 510 11.32 -7.54 22.08
CA ALA A 510 12.01 -7.07 23.27
C ALA A 510 11.60 -7.88 24.52
N GLN A 511 10.29 -8.08 24.72
CA GLN A 511 9.77 -8.87 25.85
C GLN A 511 10.25 -10.33 25.84
N HIS A 512 10.25 -10.99 24.68
CA HIS A 512 10.73 -12.37 24.53
C HIS A 512 12.22 -12.50 24.87
N LEU A 513 13.01 -11.50 24.50
CA LEU A 513 14.44 -11.46 24.76
C LEU A 513 14.80 -10.93 26.16
N GLY A 514 13.80 -10.48 26.93
CA GLY A 514 13.96 -10.02 28.31
C GLY A 514 14.57 -8.62 28.43
N ILE A 515 14.29 -7.75 27.47
CA ILE A 515 14.84 -6.39 27.34
C ILE A 515 13.78 -5.33 27.66
#